data_AF-A0A1F7X600-F1
#
_entry.id   AF-A0A1F7X600-F1
#
_cell.length_a   1.000
_cell.length_b   1.000
_cell.length_c   1.000
_cell.angle_alpha   90.00
_cell.angle_beta   90.00
_cell.angle_gamma   90.00
#
_symmetry.space_group_name_H-M   'P 1'
#
loop_
_entity.id
_entity.type
_entity.pdbx_description
1 polymer ?
#
loop_
_entity_poly.entity_id
_entity_poly.type
_entity_poly.pdbx_seq_one_letter_code
_entity_poly.pdbx_strand_id
1 'polypeptide(L)'
;MKKSKWFEVEGRRFKAKTSAKNLKDAWSKTFEKWRLIIQGFFPNDPIITCGLCDLFNNFSDSCRGCPVWWRTGFRFCENTPLGRWSWCKTKMNAEDELNFLKNLKRWVKYRGKM
;
A
#
# COMPACT_ATOMS: atom_id res chain seq x y z
N MET A 1 16.03 4.02 -14.61
CA MET A 1 14.92 3.43 -13.82
C MET A 1 13.92 2.78 -14.77
N LYS A 2 13.49 1.53 -14.54
CA LYS A 2 12.37 0.94 -15.30
C LYS A 2 11.14 1.82 -15.07
N LYS A 3 10.41 2.16 -16.14
CA LYS A 3 9.17 2.93 -16.05
C LYS A 3 8.22 2.20 -15.09
N SER A 4 7.71 2.92 -14.08
CA SER A 4 6.72 2.39 -13.16
C SER A 4 5.44 2.07 -13.93
N LYS A 5 4.85 0.89 -13.69
CA LYS A 5 3.55 0.53 -14.29
C LYS A 5 2.43 1.36 -13.68
N TRP A 6 2.53 1.63 -12.38
CA TRP A 6 1.44 2.13 -11.56
C TRP A 6 1.52 3.62 -11.27
N PHE A 7 2.72 4.19 -11.35
CA PHE A 7 2.98 5.56 -10.94
C PHE A 7 3.67 6.34 -12.04
N GLU A 8 3.33 7.62 -12.12
CA GLU A 8 4.08 8.61 -12.88
C GLU A 8 4.96 9.37 -11.90
N VAL A 9 6.26 9.45 -12.19
CA VAL A 9 7.26 10.11 -11.35
C VAL A 9 7.63 11.45 -11.98
N GLU A 10 7.56 12.51 -11.20
CA GLU A 10 7.88 13.88 -11.59
C GLU A 10 8.81 14.47 -10.51
N GLY A 11 10.08 14.64 -10.85
CA GLY A 11 11.11 14.99 -9.88
C GLY A 11 11.22 13.96 -8.74
N ARG A 12 11.10 14.41 -7.49
CA ARG A 12 11.07 13.53 -6.29
C ARG A 12 9.65 13.11 -5.90
N ARG A 13 8.64 13.42 -6.70
CA ARG A 13 7.25 13.08 -6.39
C ARG A 13 6.68 12.07 -7.36
N PHE A 14 5.62 11.38 -6.95
CA PHE A 14 4.90 10.45 -7.81
C PHE A 14 3.39 10.49 -7.58
N LYS A 15 2.62 10.25 -8.64
CA LYS A 15 1.15 10.15 -8.60
C LYS A 15 0.70 8.82 -9.19
N ALA A 16 -0.46 8.34 -8.77
CA ALA A 16 -1.06 7.15 -9.36
C ALA A 16 -1.40 7.42 -10.83
N LYS A 17 -0.93 6.54 -11.72
CA LYS A 17 -1.21 6.57 -13.15
C LYS A 17 -2.43 5.72 -13.51
N THR A 18 -2.59 4.59 -12.83
CA THR A 18 -3.68 3.64 -13.07
C THR A 18 -4.07 2.90 -11.79
N SER A 19 -5.32 2.44 -11.74
CA SER A 19 -5.87 1.66 -10.62
C SER A 19 -5.67 0.16 -10.84
N ALA A 20 -5.43 -0.56 -9.75
CA ALA A 20 -5.44 -2.02 -9.77
C ALA A 20 -6.86 -2.55 -10.04
N LYS A 21 -6.95 -3.60 -10.87
CA LYS A 21 -8.24 -4.21 -11.26
C LYS A 21 -8.50 -5.57 -10.62
N ASN A 22 -7.49 -6.14 -9.97
CA ASN A 22 -7.55 -7.44 -9.33
C ASN A 22 -6.53 -7.50 -8.18
N LEU A 23 -6.65 -8.50 -7.31
CA LEU A 23 -5.82 -8.61 -6.11
C LEU A 23 -4.31 -8.72 -6.42
N LYS A 24 -3.93 -9.38 -7.52
CA LYS A 24 -2.53 -9.52 -7.94
C LYS A 24 -1.93 -8.15 -8.28
N ASP A 25 -2.64 -7.37 -9.07
CA ASP A 25 -2.27 -6.00 -9.44
C ASP A 25 -2.27 -5.08 -8.22
N ALA A 26 -3.24 -5.21 -7.32
CA ALA A 26 -3.33 -4.42 -6.09
C ALA A 26 -2.09 -4.60 -5.22
N TRP A 27 -1.69 -5.85 -4.98
CA TRP A 27 -0.44 -6.13 -4.26
C TRP A 27 0.78 -5.59 -4.99
N SER A 28 0.84 -5.70 -6.32
CA SER A 28 1.96 -5.15 -7.10
C SER A 28 2.07 -3.65 -6.94
N LYS A 29 0.96 -2.91 -7.10
CA LYS A 29 0.91 -1.46 -6.96
C LYS A 29 1.26 -1.03 -5.54
N THR A 30 0.72 -1.69 -4.52
CA THR A 30 1.04 -1.43 -3.12
C THR A 30 2.53 -1.57 -2.83
N PHE A 31 3.17 -2.66 -3.28
CA PHE A 31 4.62 -2.82 -3.06
C PHE A 31 5.47 -1.83 -3.84
N GLU A 32 5.03 -1.45 -5.04
CA GLU A 32 5.74 -0.47 -5.85
C GLU A 32 5.68 0.93 -5.24
N LYS A 33 4.54 1.33 -4.66
CA LYS A 33 4.41 2.58 -3.86
C LYS A 33 5.49 2.63 -2.78
N TRP A 34 5.58 1.59 -1.97
CA TRP A 34 6.52 1.57 -0.85
C TRP A 34 7.98 1.49 -1.29
N ARG A 35 8.28 0.80 -2.39
CA ARG A 35 9.63 0.83 -2.98
C ARG A 35 10.03 2.24 -3.44
N LEU A 36 9.12 2.99 -4.06
CA LEU A 36 9.36 4.39 -4.43
C LEU A 36 9.63 5.24 -3.19
N ILE A 37 8.84 5.06 -2.13
CA ILE A 37 9.04 5.76 -0.85
C ILE A 37 10.42 5.47 -0.25
N ILE A 38 10.82 4.19 -0.22
CA ILE A 38 12.14 3.76 0.30
C ILE A 38 13.29 4.33 -0.53
N GLN A 39 13.08 4.52 -1.83
CA GLN A 39 14.03 5.16 -2.75
C GLN A 39 14.08 6.69 -2.62
N GLY A 40 13.26 7.29 -1.74
CA GLY A 40 13.25 8.73 -1.48
C GLY A 40 12.28 9.53 -2.36
N PHE A 41 11.35 8.86 -3.05
CA PHE A 41 10.26 9.51 -3.75
C PHE A 41 9.04 9.67 -2.83
N PHE A 42 8.30 10.76 -2.99
CA PHE A 42 7.14 11.04 -2.14
C PHE A 42 5.84 11.03 -2.95
N PRO A 43 4.76 10.43 -2.44
CA PRO A 43 3.49 10.50 -3.14
C PRO A 43 2.97 11.94 -3.16
N ASN A 44 2.40 12.37 -4.28
CA ASN A 44 1.64 13.63 -4.37
C ASN A 44 0.39 13.58 -3.49
N ASP A 45 -0.23 12.39 -3.37
CA ASP A 45 -1.34 12.12 -2.47
C ASP A 45 -0.98 10.95 -1.52
N PRO A 46 -0.84 11.22 -0.20
CA PRO A 46 -0.43 10.20 0.76
C PRO A 46 -1.48 9.09 0.96
N ILE A 47 -2.77 9.39 0.77
CA ILE A 47 -3.90 8.54 1.17
C ILE A 47 -4.37 7.64 0.01
N ILE A 48 -4.38 8.13 -1.24
CA ILE A 48 -5.14 7.48 -2.35
C ILE A 48 -4.29 6.55 -3.25
N THR A 49 -3.02 6.30 -2.92
CA THR A 49 -2.10 5.61 -3.85
C THR A 49 -1.90 4.11 -3.61
N CYS A 50 -2.54 3.51 -2.60
CA CYS A 50 -2.39 2.08 -2.30
C CYS A 50 -3.24 1.20 -3.25
N GLY A 51 -2.64 0.18 -3.86
CA GLY A 51 -3.37 -0.73 -4.75
C GLY A 51 -4.47 -1.53 -4.08
N LEU A 52 -4.35 -1.82 -2.77
CA LEU A 52 -5.45 -2.42 -2.00
C LEU A 52 -6.62 -1.45 -1.82
N CYS A 53 -6.34 -0.15 -1.65
CA CYS A 53 -7.41 0.84 -1.58
C CYS A 53 -8.16 0.97 -2.91
N ASP A 54 -7.50 0.77 -4.05
CA ASP A 54 -8.19 0.74 -5.35
C ASP A 54 -9.31 -0.32 -5.42
N LEU A 55 -9.19 -1.42 -4.67
CA LEU A 55 -10.16 -2.50 -4.67
C LEU A 55 -11.15 -2.46 -3.50
N PHE A 56 -10.68 -2.02 -2.33
CA PHE A 56 -11.41 -2.21 -1.07
C PHE A 56 -11.78 -0.90 -0.38
N ASN A 57 -11.35 0.26 -0.91
CA ASN A 57 -11.77 1.57 -0.39
C ASN A 57 -12.97 2.09 -1.19
N ASN A 58 -14.15 1.50 -0.95
CA ASN A 58 -15.39 1.83 -1.65
C ASN A 58 -16.18 3.01 -1.03
N PHE A 59 -15.55 3.84 -0.18
CA PHE A 59 -16.14 4.97 0.57
C PHE A 59 -17.34 4.63 1.49
N SER A 60 -18.04 3.50 1.27
CA SER A 60 -19.19 3.03 2.05
C SER A 60 -18.85 1.97 3.10
N ASP A 61 -17.93 1.03 2.84
CA ASP A 61 -17.69 -0.15 3.70
C ASP A 61 -16.40 -0.10 4.52
N SER A 62 -15.76 1.07 4.66
CA SER A 62 -14.72 1.26 5.68
C SER A 62 -13.57 0.24 5.63
N CYS A 63 -13.04 -0.07 4.45
CA CYS A 63 -11.96 -1.05 4.23
C CYS A 63 -12.33 -2.52 4.53
N ARG A 64 -13.62 -2.87 4.73
CA ARG A 64 -14.04 -4.25 4.95
C ARG A 64 -13.67 -5.13 3.75
N GLY A 65 -13.13 -6.31 4.02
CA GLY A 65 -12.58 -7.19 2.98
C GLY A 65 -11.14 -6.87 2.55
N CYS A 66 -10.58 -5.73 2.96
CA CYS A 66 -9.16 -5.47 2.80
C CYS A 66 -8.35 -6.43 3.68
N PRO A 67 -7.27 -7.04 3.15
CA PRO A 67 -6.35 -7.86 3.94
C PRO A 67 -5.82 -7.18 5.20
N VAL A 68 -5.56 -5.87 5.15
CA VAL A 68 -5.06 -5.11 6.30
C VAL A 68 -6.10 -5.11 7.40
N TRP A 69 -7.36 -4.80 7.06
CA TRP A 69 -8.48 -4.85 8.00
C TRP A 69 -8.69 -6.25 8.56
N TRP A 70 -8.57 -7.32 7.76
CA TRP A 70 -8.63 -8.69 8.28
C TRP A 70 -7.54 -9.02 9.29
N ARG A 71 -6.36 -8.41 9.15
CA ARG A 71 -5.22 -8.69 10.02
C ARG A 71 -5.25 -7.88 11.31
N THR A 72 -5.67 -6.63 11.24
CA THR A 72 -5.61 -5.68 12.34
C THR A 72 -6.96 -5.48 13.03
N GLY A 73 -8.06 -5.66 12.30
CA GLY A 73 -9.42 -5.28 12.74
C GLY A 73 -9.71 -3.79 12.60
N PHE A 74 -8.72 -2.98 12.23
CA PHE A 74 -8.82 -1.52 12.21
C PHE A 74 -8.89 -0.94 10.80
N ARG A 75 -9.52 0.23 10.68
CA ARG A 75 -9.76 0.96 9.42
C ARG A 75 -8.57 1.84 9.07
N PHE A 76 -8.52 2.37 7.85
CA PHE A 76 -7.49 3.35 7.43
C PHE A 76 -6.03 2.93 7.67
N CYS A 77 -5.78 1.61 7.66
CA CYS A 77 -4.49 1.02 8.02
C CYS A 77 -3.99 1.45 9.43
N GLU A 78 -4.90 1.74 10.35
CA GLU A 78 -4.59 1.86 11.76
C GLU A 78 -3.94 0.57 12.28
N ASN A 79 -3.09 0.73 13.30
CA ASN A 79 -2.28 -0.33 13.87
C ASN A 79 -1.36 -1.04 12.85
N THR A 80 -0.91 -0.30 11.84
CA THR A 80 0.18 -0.70 10.93
C THR A 80 1.35 0.29 11.03
N PRO A 81 2.56 -0.10 10.59
CA PRO A 81 3.69 0.82 10.51
C PRO A 81 3.43 2.09 9.68
N LEU A 82 2.42 2.11 8.78
CA LEU A 82 1.98 3.30 8.06
C LEU A 82 1.81 4.50 8.98
N GLY A 83 1.22 4.32 10.17
CA GLY A 83 1.01 5.42 11.11
C GLY A 83 2.34 6.08 11.49
N ARG A 84 3.36 5.31 11.83
CA ARG A 84 4.70 5.85 12.13
C ARG A 84 5.33 6.54 10.92
N TRP A 85 5.12 5.98 9.72
CA TRP A 85 5.61 6.61 8.49
C TRP A 85 4.88 7.93 8.19
N SER A 86 3.57 8.03 8.40
CA SER A 86 2.83 9.27 8.12
C SER A 86 3.28 10.44 8.99
N TRP A 87 3.71 10.15 10.23
CA TRP A 87 4.26 11.15 11.15
C TRP A 87 5.72 11.51 10.81
N CYS A 88 6.62 10.53 10.71
CA CYS A 88 8.07 10.79 10.65
C CYS A 88 8.66 10.75 9.23
N LYS A 89 7.96 10.12 8.27
CA LYS A 89 8.37 9.96 6.86
C LYS A 89 9.78 9.39 6.66
N THR A 90 10.27 8.57 7.60
CA THR A 90 11.61 7.97 7.54
C THR A 90 11.65 6.76 6.61
N LYS A 91 12.82 6.48 6.04
CA LYS A 91 13.07 5.28 5.24
C LYS A 91 12.82 4.00 6.05
N MET A 92 13.27 3.97 7.31
CA MET A 92 13.08 2.83 8.22
C MET A 92 11.59 2.49 8.40
N ASN A 93 10.73 3.48 8.66
CA ASN A 93 9.29 3.24 8.81
C ASN A 93 8.64 2.76 7.49
N ALA A 94 9.16 3.21 6.34
CA ALA A 94 8.70 2.74 5.04
C ALA A 94 9.09 1.28 4.76
N GLU A 95 10.29 0.88 5.19
CA GLU A 95 10.77 -0.50 5.12
C GLU A 95 9.94 -1.42 6.03
N ASP A 96 9.62 -0.98 7.25
CA ASP A 96 8.76 -1.70 8.19
C ASP A 96 7.37 -1.94 7.61
N GLU A 97 6.77 -0.92 7.00
CA GLU A 97 5.45 -1.03 6.38
C GLU A 97 5.47 -1.98 5.16
N LEU A 98 6.51 -1.90 4.32
CA LEU A 98 6.67 -2.84 3.22
C LEU A 98 6.83 -4.29 3.73
N ASN A 99 7.55 -4.50 4.83
CA ASN A 99 7.73 -5.82 5.42
C ASN A 99 6.44 -6.35 6.03
N PHE A 100 5.69 -5.52 6.74
CA PHE A 100 4.34 -5.83 7.23
C PHE A 100 3.44 -6.30 6.07
N LEU A 101 3.38 -5.55 4.97
CA LEU A 101 2.55 -5.86 3.81
C LEU A 101 2.98 -7.14 3.09
N LYS A 102 4.29 -7.44 3.00
CA LYS A 102 4.80 -8.70 2.44
C LYS A 102 4.37 -9.89 3.30
N ASN A 103 4.49 -9.78 4.63
CA ASN A 103 4.07 -10.82 5.56
C ASN A 103 2.57 -11.03 5.51
N LEU A 104 1.79 -9.94 5.42
CA LEU A 104 0.36 -10.00 5.24
C LEU A 104 -0.04 -10.73 3.95
N LYS A 105 0.58 -10.40 2.81
CA LYS A 105 0.31 -11.11 1.54
C LYS A 105 0.58 -12.62 1.65
N ARG A 106 1.64 -13.01 2.35
CA ARG A 106 1.94 -14.44 2.63
C ARG A 106 0.83 -15.05 3.48
N TRP A 107 0.43 -14.40 4.57
CA TRP A 107 -0.64 -14.86 5.44
C TRP A 107 -1.97 -15.06 4.71
N VAL A 108 -2.39 -14.11 3.85
CA VAL A 108 -3.62 -14.23 3.05
C VAL A 108 -3.57 -15.45 2.13
N LYS A 109 -2.42 -15.73 1.52
CA LYS A 109 -2.24 -16.92 0.65
C LYS A 109 -2.46 -18.23 1.41
N TYR A 110 -2.15 -18.27 2.70
CA TYR A 110 -2.33 -19.47 3.54
C TYR A 110 -3.74 -19.58 4.11
N ARG A 111 -4.38 -18.47 4.50
CA ARG A 111 -5.75 -18.50 5.06
C ARG A 111 -6.83 -18.81 4.03
N GLY A 112 -6.64 -18.47 2.75
CA GLY A 112 -7.58 -18.84 1.68
C GLY A 112 -7.54 -20.31 1.26
N LYS A 113 -6.84 -21.17 2.00
CA LYS A 113 -6.77 -22.64 1.80
C LYS A 113 -7.38 -23.44 2.96
N MET A 114 -7.89 -22.77 3.99
CA MET A 114 -8.72 -23.37 5.05
C MET A 114 -10.18 -23.04 4.77
#